data_AF-A0A9Q9IMZ2-F1
#
_entry.id   AF-A0A9Q9IMZ2-F1
#
_cell.length_a   1.000
_cell.length_b   1.000
_cell.length_c   1.000
_cell.angle_alpha   90.00
_cell.angle_beta   90.00
_cell.angle_gamma   90.00
#
_symmetry.space_group_name_H-M   'P 1'
#
loop_
_entity.id
_entity.type
_entity.pdbx_description
1 polymer ?
#
loop_
_entity_poly.entity_id
_entity_poly.type
_entity_poly.pdbx_seq_one_letter_code
_entity_poly.pdbx_strand_id
1 'polypeptide(L)' 'MTAVHGPDGTDFSLRCDGCGLLLRGLGAVLHRWDLAWSVLRRHGWIGARTADGPHGCPRCVRHGTSTVHDDLPDRHT' A
#
# COMPACT_ATOMS: atom_id res chain seq x y z
N MET A 1 0.76 2.98 2.26
CA MET A 1 -0.05 4.14 1.91
C MET A 1 -1.27 4.13 2.78
N THR A 2 -1.65 5.30 3.25
CA THR A 2 -3.00 5.71 3.63
C THR A 2 -4.05 4.98 2.79
N ALA A 3 -4.96 4.25 3.42
CA ALA A 3 -6.14 3.77 2.73
C ALA A 3 -6.89 4.96 2.13
N VAL A 4 -7.19 4.88 0.84
CA VAL A 4 -8.01 5.89 0.16
C VAL A 4 -9.40 5.31 0.03
N HIS A 5 -10.39 5.99 0.63
CA HIS A 5 -11.79 5.60 0.53
C HIS A 5 -12.29 5.81 -0.90
N GLY A 6 -13.07 4.85 -1.39
CA GLY A 6 -13.88 5.01 -2.58
C GLY A 6 -14.97 6.07 -2.37
N PRO A 7 -15.59 6.56 -3.45
CA PRO A 7 -16.56 7.66 -3.40
C PRO A 7 -17.75 7.41 -2.46
N ASP A 8 -18.13 6.15 -2.25
CA ASP A 8 -19.26 5.77 -1.39
C ASP A 8 -18.84 5.40 0.05
N GLY A 9 -17.56 5.51 0.39
CA GLY A 9 -17.01 5.18 1.71
C GLY A 9 -16.99 3.68 2.06
N THR A 10 -17.59 2.83 1.24
CA THR A 10 -17.66 1.37 1.44
C THR A 10 -16.48 0.61 0.85
N ASP A 11 -15.79 1.22 -0.12
CA ASP A 11 -14.59 0.66 -0.73
C ASP A 11 -13.33 1.40 -0.25
N PHE A 12 -12.19 0.72 -0.30
CA PHE A 12 -10.89 1.35 -0.11
C PHE A 12 -9.81 0.63 -0.91
N SER A 13 -8.74 1.36 -1.21
CA SER A 13 -7.56 0.84 -1.91
C SER A 13 -6.32 0.87 -1.03
N LEU A 14 -5.39 -0.05 -1.24
CA LEU A 14 -4.09 -0.11 -0.59
C LEU A 14 -2.98 0.12 -1.61
N ARG A 15 -2.12 1.12 -1.38
CA ARG A 15 -0.90 1.31 -2.17
C ARG A 15 0.35 0.91 -1.38
N CYS A 16 1.28 0.28 -2.07
CA CYS A 16 2.65 0.05 -1.61
C CYS A 16 3.44 1.37 -1.61
N ASP A 17 4.07 1.72 -0.50
CA ASP A 17 4.88 2.96 -0.44
C ASP A 17 6.23 2.83 -1.14
N GLY A 18 6.72 1.61 -1.35
CA GLY A 18 7.99 1.39 -2.04
C GLY A 18 7.90 1.49 -3.57
N CYS A 19 6.83 0.96 -4.18
CA CYS A 19 6.73 0.87 -5.65
C CYS A 19 5.43 1.42 -6.24
N GLY A 20 4.53 1.95 -5.42
CA GLY A 20 3.26 2.50 -5.90
C GLY A 20 2.23 1.46 -6.34
N LEU A 21 2.49 0.15 -6.21
CA LEU A 21 1.50 -0.90 -6.52
C LEU A 21 0.19 -0.63 -5.77
N LEU A 22 -0.92 -0.59 -6.51
CA LEU A 22 -2.25 -0.28 -5.98
C LEU A 22 -3.18 -1.52 -6.06
N LEU A 23 -3.63 -1.99 -4.90
CA LEU A 23 -4.74 -2.95 -4.78
C LEU A 23 -6.04 -2.19 -4.55
N ARG A 24 -7.03 -2.38 -5.41
CA ARG A 24 -8.35 -1.74 -5.35
C ARG A 24 -9.42 -2.74 -4.87
N GLY A 25 -10.60 -2.25 -4.50
CA GLY A 25 -11.75 -3.11 -4.22
C GLY A 25 -11.69 -3.84 -2.88
N LEU A 26 -10.88 -3.38 -1.92
CA LEU A 26 -10.70 -4.09 -0.65
C LEU A 26 -11.93 -3.98 0.25
N GLY A 27 -12.65 -2.85 0.19
CA GLY A 27 -13.85 -2.65 1.01
C GLY A 27 -15.10 -3.33 0.44
N ALA A 28 -15.11 -3.61 -0.88
CA ALA A 28 -16.14 -4.42 -1.52
C ALA A 28 -16.11 -5.90 -1.08
N VAL A 29 -14.93 -6.42 -0.72
CA VAL A 29 -14.75 -7.81 -0.26
C VAL A 29 -14.73 -7.89 1.27
N LEU A 30 -14.14 -6.90 1.94
CA LEU A 30 -13.97 -6.85 3.38
C LEU A 30 -14.25 -5.43 3.88
N HIS A 31 -15.48 -5.20 4.34
CA HIS A 31 -15.98 -3.91 4.85
C HIS A 31 -15.20 -3.31 6.02
N ARG A 32 -14.18 -4.02 6.54
CA ARG A 32 -13.32 -3.55 7.61
C ARG A 32 -11.85 -3.72 7.27
N TRP A 33 -11.09 -2.66 7.51
CA TRP A 33 -9.66 -2.62 7.30
C TRP A 33 -8.90 -3.71 8.07
N ASP A 34 -9.27 -4.00 9.32
CA ASP A 34 -8.56 -5.00 10.13
C ASP A 34 -8.67 -6.43 9.57
N LEU A 35 -9.81 -6.75 8.95
CA LEU A 35 -10.02 -8.01 8.24
C LEU A 35 -9.22 -8.04 6.92
N ALA A 36 -9.32 -6.97 6.12
CA ALA A 36 -8.54 -6.83 4.90
C ALA A 36 -7.04 -6.94 5.17
N TRP A 37 -6.55 -6.26 6.19
CA TRP A 37 -5.15 -6.30 6.60
C TRP A 37 -4.72 -7.70 7.01
N SER A 38 -5.56 -8.43 7.74
CA SER A 38 -5.27 -9.82 8.14
C SER A 38 -5.12 -10.75 6.93
N VAL A 39 -5.88 -10.53 5.86
CA VAL A 39 -5.75 -11.25 4.57
C VAL A 39 -4.47 -10.84 3.85
N LEU A 40 -4.24 -9.53 3.71
CA LEU A 40 -3.07 -8.97 3.02
C LEU A 40 -1.75 -9.46 3.62
N ARG A 41 -1.66 -9.54 4.95
CA ARG A 41 -0.49 -10.13 5.63
C ARG A 41 -0.25 -11.59 5.24
N ARG A 42 -1.30 -12.40 5.09
CA ARG A 42 -1.17 -13.79 4.62
C ARG A 42 -0.66 -13.86 3.18
N HIS A 43 -0.90 -12.83 2.38
CA HIS A 43 -0.37 -12.70 1.02
C HIS A 43 1.01 -12.02 0.97
N GLY A 44 1.66 -11.79 2.11
CA GLY A 44 3.04 -11.30 2.20
C GLY A 44 3.18 -9.78 2.18
N TRP A 45 2.10 -9.02 2.35
CA TRP A 45 2.20 -7.60 2.63
C TRP A 45 2.72 -7.36 4.04
N ILE A 46 3.53 -6.32 4.21
CA ILE A 46 4.05 -5.87 5.51
C ILE A 46 3.62 -4.43 5.78
N GLY A 47 3.63 -4.01 7.05
CA GLY A 47 3.36 -2.63 7.42
C GLY A 47 2.56 -2.48 8.71
N ALA A 48 2.08 -1.26 8.94
CA ALA A 48 1.27 -0.96 10.11
C ALA A 48 -0.07 -1.71 10.07
N ARG A 49 -0.66 -1.96 11.25
CA ARG A 49 -2.02 -2.50 11.34
C ARG A 49 -3.09 -1.45 11.06
N THR A 50 -2.73 -0.17 11.10
CA THR A 50 -3.64 0.93 10.85
C THR A 50 -3.60 1.29 9.37
N ALA A 51 -4.68 1.90 8.89
CA ALA A 51 -4.85 2.19 7.48
C ALA A 51 -3.88 3.27 6.95
N ASP A 52 -3.31 4.06 7.85
CA ASP A 52 -2.48 5.24 7.63
C ASP A 52 -0.97 4.99 7.70
N GLY A 53 -0.52 3.74 7.78
CA GLY A 53 0.91 3.42 7.91
C GLY A 53 1.66 3.09 6.62
N PRO A 54 2.99 2.93 6.72
CA PRO A 54 3.78 2.40 5.64
C PRO A 54 3.36 0.95 5.38
N HIS A 55 3.06 0.64 4.13
CA HIS A 55 2.65 -0.67 3.64
C HIS A 55 3.56 -1.08 2.49
N GLY A 56 4.17 -2.25 2.59
CA GLY A 56 5.07 -2.83 1.59
C GLY A 56 4.44 -4.04 0.93
N CYS A 57 4.48 -4.09 -0.41
CA CYS A 57 4.01 -5.25 -1.15
C CYS A 57 5.04 -6.39 -1.14
N PRO A 58 4.63 -7.65 -1.39
CA PRO A 58 5.53 -8.81 -1.36
C PRO A 58 6.73 -8.70 -2.32
N ARG A 59 6.63 -7.88 -3.38
CA ARG A 59 7.74 -7.60 -4.28
C ARG A 59 8.79 -6.73 -3.59
N CYS A 60 8.41 -5.56 -3.09
CA CYS A 60 9.32 -4.65 -2.38
C CYS A 60 9.98 -5.31 -1.17
N VAL A 61 9.27 -6.19 -0.46
CA VAL A 61 9.82 -6.94 0.66
C VAL A 61 10.92 -7.90 0.20
N ARG A 62 10.68 -8.66 -0.87
CA ARG A 62 11.65 -9.63 -1.40
C ARG A 62 12.88 -8.96 -2.02
N HIS A 63 12.71 -7.78 -2.60
CA HIS A 63 13.81 -7.02 -3.18
C HIS A 63 14.59 -6.21 -2.15
N GLY A 64 14.22 -6.29 -0.85
CA GLY A 64 14.85 -5.54 0.24
C GLY A 64 14.78 -4.06 -0.03
N THR A 65 13.65 -3.43 0.32
CA THR A 65 13.33 -2.00 0.14
C THR A 65 14.56 -1.12 0.02
N SER A 66 15.08 -0.98 -1.21
CA SER A 66 15.96 0.12 -1.55
C SER A 66 15.01 1.28 -1.71
N THR A 67 14.88 2.05 -0.64
CA THR A 67 14.31 3.39 -0.63
C THR A 67 15.22 4.26 -1.49
N VAL A 68 15.25 4.03 -2.79
CA VAL A 68 15.80 4.98 -3.75
C VAL A 68 14.61 5.84 -4.17
N HIS A 69 14.37 6.83 -3.32
CA HIS A 69 14.08 8.17 -3.80
C HIS A 69 15.32 8.58 -4.61
N ASP A 70 15.41 8.15 -5.88
CA ASP A 70 16.39 8.74 -6.79
C ASP A 70 15.87 10.14 -7.05
N ASP A 71 16.50 11.09 -6.38
CA ASP A 71 16.71 12.45 -6.85
C ASP A 71 16.61 12.51 -8.38
N LEU A 72 15.64 13.26 -8.90
CA LEU A 72 15.78 13.81 -10.23
C LEU A 72 16.94 14.81 -10.13
N PRO A 73 18.12 14.59 -10.76
CA PRO A 73 19.11 15.64 -10.78
C PRO A 73 18.52 16.81 -11.56
N ASP A 74 18.57 18.00 -10.97
CA ASP A 74 18.32 19.27 -11.65
C ASP A 74 19.03 19.25 -13.02
N ARG A 75 18.24 19.11 -14.09
CA ARG A 75 18.74 19.34 -15.44
C ARG A 75 18.75 20.84 -15.66
N HIS A 76 19.93 21.44 -15.48
CA HIS A 76 20.28 22.74 -16.02
C HIS A 76 19.94 22.82 -17.52
N THR A 77 19.16 23.82 -17.91
CA THR A 77 19.39 24.70 -19.07
C THR A 77 18.67 26.02 -18.81
#